data_AF-A0A4Z1SWZ8-F1
#
_entry.id   AF-A0A4Z1SWZ8-F1
#
_cell.length_a   1.000
_cell.length_b   1.000
_cell.length_c   1.000
_cell.angle_alpha   90.00
_cell.angle_beta   90.00
_cell.angle_gamma   90.00
#
_symmetry.space_group_name_H-M   'P 1'
#
loop_
_entity.id
_entity.type
_entity.pdbx_description
1 polymer ?
#
loop_
_entity_poly.entity_id
_entity_poly.type
_entity_poly.pdbx_seq_one_letter_code
_entity_poly.pdbx_strand_id
1 'polypeptide(L)'
;MPIITVRCIKSFEYGTVFYIPVSVELTDTLQTVVDVVRERVATETRYRPLQTCIDSFDAFKVYCLPGHGKPANPIISSEGQEFSKANWGLTLTSLSIPSETELSLFSMEAYKNAGIRS
;
A
#
# COMPACT_ATOMS: atom_id res chain seq x y z
N MET A 1 5.61 -6.74 -17.99
CA MET A 1 4.48 -6.27 -17.16
C MET A 1 4.98 -5.15 -16.28
N PRO A 2 4.25 -4.04 -16.16
CA PRO A 2 4.60 -2.97 -15.24
C PRO A 2 4.56 -3.45 -13.78
N ILE A 3 5.34 -2.79 -12.93
CA ILE A 3 5.46 -3.13 -11.51
C ILE A 3 5.03 -1.91 -10.70
N ILE A 4 4.20 -2.12 -9.69
CA ILE A 4 4.03 -1.17 -8.58
C ILE A 4 4.70 -1.74 -7.34
N THR A 5 5.10 -0.87 -6.40
CA THR A 5 5.64 -1.33 -5.12
C THR A 5 4.64 -1.08 -4.01
N VAL A 6 4.11 -2.14 -3.41
CA VAL A 6 3.23 -2.03 -2.24
C VAL A 6 4.08 -1.97 -0.97
N ARG A 7 3.94 -0.88 -0.24
CA ARG A 7 4.59 -0.59 1.05
C ARG A 7 3.63 -0.95 2.18
N CYS A 8 3.72 -2.17 2.69
CA CYS A 8 2.92 -2.65 3.81
C CYS A 8 3.42 -2.04 5.11
N ILE A 9 2.65 -1.14 5.72
CA ILE A 9 3.02 -0.49 6.98
C ILE A 9 2.48 -1.32 8.14
N LYS A 10 3.37 -2.05 8.80
CA LYS A 10 3.03 -2.87 9.97
C LYS A 10 2.82 -2.01 11.22
N SER A 11 3.65 -0.98 11.39
CA SER A 11 3.58 -0.08 12.54
C SER A 11 4.01 1.32 12.13
N PHE A 12 3.15 2.29 12.43
CA PHE A 12 3.47 3.71 12.29
C PHE A 12 4.39 4.20 13.41
N GLU A 13 4.19 3.73 14.64
CA GLU A 13 5.01 4.09 15.81
C GLU A 13 6.48 3.70 15.62
N TYR A 14 6.72 2.47 15.15
CA TYR A 14 8.07 1.94 14.93
C TYR A 14 8.56 2.10 13.50
N GLY A 15 7.81 2.80 12.64
CA GLY A 15 8.15 3.00 11.22
C GLY A 15 8.44 1.71 10.44
N THR A 16 7.78 0.62 10.80
CA THR A 16 8.05 -0.70 10.22
C THR A 16 7.31 -0.87 8.89
N VAL A 17 8.06 -0.88 7.78
CA VAL A 17 7.52 -0.98 6.41
C VAL A 17 8.14 -2.16 5.66
N PHE A 18 7.29 -2.95 5.02
CA PHE A 18 7.70 -4.05 4.14
C PHE A 18 7.36 -3.70 2.69
N TYR A 19 8.29 -3.97 1.79
CA TYR A 19 8.17 -3.64 0.36
C TYR A 19 7.88 -4.92 -0.42
N ILE A 20 6.76 -4.92 -1.13
CA ILE A 20 6.28 -6.03 -1.94
C ILE A 20 6.07 -5.53 -3.37
N PRO A 21 7.00 -5.84 -4.30
CA PRO A 21 6.80 -5.56 -5.71
C PRO A 21 5.63 -6.39 -6.26
N VAL A 22 4.68 -5.76 -6.93
CA VAL A 22 3.52 -6.43 -7.52
C VAL A 22 3.52 -6.15 -9.02
N SER A 23 3.58 -7.22 -9.81
CA SER A 23 3.37 -7.14 -11.25
C SER A 23 1.88 -6.92 -11.50
N VAL A 24 1.53 -5.89 -12.27
CA VAL A 24 0.14 -5.49 -12.52
C VAL A 24 -0.08 -5.20 -13.99
N GLU A 25 -1.31 -5.31 -14.44
CA GLU A 25 -1.82 -4.63 -15.63
C GLU A 25 -2.58 -3.37 -15.20
N LEU A 26 -2.60 -2.30 -16.00
CA LEU A 26 -3.29 -1.06 -15.62
C LEU A 26 -4.83 -1.21 -15.53
N THR A 27 -5.36 -2.31 -16.05
CA THR A 27 -6.76 -2.73 -15.92
C THR A 27 -7.04 -3.52 -14.65
N ASP A 28 -6.01 -3.94 -13.90
CA ASP A 28 -6.19 -4.62 -12.62
C ASP A 28 -6.83 -3.67 -11.60
N THR A 29 -7.54 -4.27 -10.66
CA THR A 29 -8.18 -3.53 -9.56
C THR A 29 -7.26 -3.45 -8.34
N LEU A 30 -7.51 -2.49 -7.45
CA LEU A 30 -6.82 -2.47 -6.16
C LEU A 30 -7.08 -3.75 -5.34
N GLN A 31 -8.25 -4.37 -5.49
CA GLN A 31 -8.55 -5.67 -4.87
C GLN A 31 -7.57 -6.74 -5.35
N THR A 32 -7.31 -6.83 -6.65
CA THR A 32 -6.32 -7.75 -7.23
C THR A 32 -4.93 -7.54 -6.62
N VAL A 33 -4.53 -6.28 -6.43
CA VAL A 33 -3.25 -5.94 -5.78
C VAL A 33 -3.20 -6.44 -4.33
N VAL A 34 -4.29 -6.26 -3.57
CA VAL A 34 -4.39 -6.76 -2.18
C VAL A 34 -4.31 -8.27 -2.14
N ASP A 35 -4.99 -8.97 -3.05
CA ASP A 35 -5.03 -10.42 -3.07
C ASP A 35 -3.66 -11.01 -3.34
N VAL A 36 -2.91 -10.44 -4.30
CA VAL A 36 -1.50 -10.81 -4.55
C VAL A 36 -0.64 -10.56 -3.32
N VAL A 37 -0.81 -9.41 -2.66
CA VAL A 37 -0.06 -9.10 -1.44
C VAL A 37 -0.36 -10.10 -0.32
N ARG A 38 -1.63 -10.45 -0.11
CA ARG A 38 -2.05 -11.46 0.88
C ARG A 38 -1.48 -12.84 0.59
N GLU A 39 -1.53 -13.26 -0.67
CA GLU A 39 -0.94 -14.52 -1.12
C GLU A 39 0.56 -14.57 -0.82
N ARG A 40 1.29 -13.49 -1.17
CA ARG A 40 2.72 -13.39 -0.88
C ARG A 40 3.02 -13.39 0.61
N VAL A 41 2.22 -12.72 1.43
CA VAL A 41 2.33 -12.73 2.90
C VAL A 41 2.10 -14.12 3.47
N ALA A 42 1.16 -14.89 2.91
CA ALA A 42 0.86 -16.25 3.34
C ALA A 42 1.98 -17.25 2.96
N THR A 43 2.58 -17.09 1.78
CA THR A 43 3.48 -18.08 1.18
C THR A 43 4.97 -17.79 1.40
N GLU A 44 5.40 -16.52 1.45
CA GLU A 44 6.81 -16.17 1.56
C GLU A 44 7.23 -15.91 3.02
N THR A 45 8.21 -16.68 3.51
CA THR A 45 8.69 -16.57 4.90
C THR A 45 9.18 -15.17 5.28
N ARG A 46 9.73 -14.40 4.33
CA ARG A 46 10.20 -13.03 4.56
C ARG A 46 9.10 -12.05 5.00
N TYR A 47 7.84 -12.37 4.70
CA TYR A 47 6.68 -11.55 5.06
C TYR A 47 5.89 -12.13 6.24
N ARG A 48 6.38 -13.20 6.88
CA ARG A 48 5.79 -13.76 8.11
C ARG A 48 5.43 -12.69 9.16
N PRO A 49 6.23 -11.63 9.39
CA PRO A 49 5.87 -10.59 10.37
C PRO A 49 4.58 -9.82 10.05
N LEU A 50 4.08 -9.86 8.82
CA LEU A 50 2.81 -9.24 8.39
C LEU A 50 1.61 -10.16 8.58
N GLN A 51 1.79 -11.48 8.70
CA GLN A 51 0.69 -12.45 8.75
C GLN A 51 -0.32 -12.16 9.87
N THR A 52 0.16 -11.61 10.99
CA THR A 52 -0.69 -11.30 12.16
C THR A 52 -1.55 -10.04 11.99
N CYS A 53 -1.29 -9.22 10.97
CA CYS A 53 -1.98 -7.94 10.78
C CYS A 53 -2.46 -7.69 9.34
N ILE A 54 -2.13 -8.54 8.37
CA ILE A 54 -2.47 -8.30 6.96
C ILE A 54 -3.99 -8.21 6.73
N ASP A 55 -4.79 -8.92 7.53
CA ASP A 55 -6.25 -8.89 7.43
C ASP A 55 -6.87 -7.58 7.96
N SER A 56 -6.14 -6.85 8.81
CA SER A 56 -6.59 -5.53 9.29
C SER A 56 -6.25 -4.39 8.34
N PHE A 57 -5.52 -4.65 7.25
CA PHE A 57 -5.18 -3.63 6.26
C PHE A 57 -6.40 -3.35 5.38
N ASP A 58 -6.81 -2.08 5.35
CA ASP A 58 -8.07 -1.63 4.76
C ASP A 58 -7.98 -0.30 4.01
N ALA A 59 -6.79 0.31 3.99
CA ALA A 59 -6.54 1.57 3.32
C ALA A 59 -5.26 1.53 2.48
N PHE A 60 -5.32 2.18 1.33
CA PHE A 60 -4.15 2.55 0.55
C PHE A 60 -3.91 4.05 0.61
N LYS A 61 -2.65 4.45 0.50
CA LYS A 61 -2.27 5.85 0.24
C LYS A 61 -1.09 5.92 -0.72
N VAL A 62 -1.16 6.80 -1.71
CA VAL A 62 -0.04 7.03 -2.64
C VAL A 62 1.13 7.57 -1.85
N TYR A 63 2.22 6.82 -1.81
CA TYR A 63 3.43 7.28 -1.16
C TYR A 63 4.30 8.09 -2.12
N CYS A 64 4.53 7.58 -3.33
CA CYS A 64 5.34 8.27 -4.34
C CYS A 64 4.87 7.88 -5.74
N LEU A 65 4.65 8.88 -6.59
CA LEU A 65 4.42 8.68 -8.02
C LEU A 65 5.78 8.58 -8.76
N PRO A 66 5.82 7.93 -9.94
CA PRO A 66 7.04 7.85 -10.74
C PRO A 66 7.55 9.24 -11.16
N GLY A 67 8.85 9.48 -11.01
CA GLY A 67 9.48 10.76 -11.34
C GLY A 67 9.24 11.89 -10.32
N HIS A 68 8.49 11.64 -9.25
CA HIS A 68 8.31 12.59 -8.15
C HIS A 68 9.34 12.36 -7.03
N GLY A 69 9.66 13.43 -6.30
CA GLY A 69 10.49 13.34 -5.09
C GLY A 69 9.80 12.57 -3.97
N LYS A 70 10.59 11.87 -3.14
CA LYS A 70 10.07 11.16 -1.97
C LYS A 70 9.43 12.16 -0.97
N PRO A 71 8.33 11.78 -0.30
CA PRO A 71 7.78 12.57 0.80
C PRO A 71 8.81 12.78 1.92
N ALA A 72 8.63 13.86 2.69
CA ALA A 72 9.48 14.15 3.84
C ALA A 72 9.37 13.10 4.96
N ASN A 73 8.16 12.56 5.17
CA ASN A 73 7.94 11.47 6.11
C ASN A 73 8.22 10.12 5.42
N PRO A 74 9.21 9.34 5.88
CA PRO A 74 9.59 8.09 5.24
C PRO A 74 8.57 6.96 5.43
N ILE A 75 7.62 7.09 6.36
CA ILE A 75 6.64 6.04 6.69
C ILE A 75 5.43 6.17 5.76
N ILE A 76 4.85 7.36 5.67
CA ILE A 76 3.60 7.63 4.96
C ILE A 76 3.61 9.05 4.37
N SER A 77 2.97 9.25 3.22
CA SER A 77 2.81 10.57 2.62
C SER A 77 1.67 11.34 3.28
N SER A 78 1.86 12.62 3.61
CA SER A 78 0.76 13.51 4.03
C SER A 78 -0.15 13.86 2.85
N GLU A 79 0.46 14.25 1.73
CA GLU A 79 -0.21 14.75 0.51
C GLU A 79 -0.74 13.64 -0.41
N GLY A 80 -0.41 12.39 -0.13
CA GLY A 80 -0.78 11.25 -0.97
C GLY A 80 -2.28 11.05 -1.06
N GLN A 81 -2.80 10.76 -2.24
CA GLN A 81 -4.19 10.35 -2.40
C GLN A 81 -4.46 9.06 -1.61
N GLU A 82 -5.56 9.04 -0.86
CA GLU A 82 -6.00 7.91 -0.04
C GLU A 82 -7.15 7.16 -0.72
N PHE A 83 -7.15 5.83 -0.58
CA PHE A 83 -8.19 4.95 -1.09
C PHE A 83 -8.64 3.99 0.02
N SER A 84 -9.95 3.90 0.21
CA SER A 84 -10.55 2.96 1.17
C SER A 84 -11.01 1.68 0.46
N LYS A 85 -11.53 0.70 1.23
CA LYS A 85 -12.19 -0.50 0.67
C LYS A 85 -13.27 -0.20 -0.37
N ALA A 86 -13.94 0.96 -0.30
CA ALA A 86 -14.93 1.36 -1.28
C ALA A 86 -14.35 1.56 -2.69
N ASN A 87 -13.04 1.83 -2.79
CA ASN A 87 -12.34 2.03 -4.04
C ASN A 87 -11.71 0.73 -4.59
N TRP A 88 -11.71 -0.37 -3.83
CA TRP A 88 -10.91 -1.56 -4.19
C TRP A 88 -11.37 -2.26 -5.47
N GLY A 89 -12.65 -2.12 -5.83
CA GLY A 89 -13.17 -2.62 -7.11
C GLY A 89 -12.83 -1.77 -8.33
N LEU A 90 -12.18 -0.60 -8.14
CA LEU A 90 -11.79 0.28 -9.24
C LEU A 90 -10.42 -0.11 -9.79
N THR A 91 -10.23 0.11 -11.09
CA THR A 91 -8.98 -0.21 -11.77
C THR A 91 -7.89 0.81 -11.46
N LEU A 92 -6.62 0.41 -11.55
CA LEU A 92 -5.47 1.30 -11.35
C LEU A 92 -5.53 2.52 -12.27
N THR A 93 -5.90 2.33 -13.54
CA THR A 93 -6.14 3.44 -14.48
C THR A 93 -7.22 4.40 -13.99
N SER A 94 -8.36 3.90 -13.52
CA SER A 94 -9.48 4.73 -13.05
C SER A 94 -9.10 5.56 -11.81
N LEU A 95 -8.17 5.06 -11.02
CA LEU A 95 -7.63 5.72 -9.83
C LEU A 95 -6.41 6.60 -10.13
N SER A 96 -6.01 6.74 -11.40
CA SER A 96 -4.81 7.47 -11.80
C SER A 96 -3.53 6.96 -11.11
N ILE A 97 -3.42 5.64 -10.92
CA ILE A 97 -2.24 4.98 -10.36
C ILE A 97 -1.41 4.41 -11.52
N PRO A 98 -0.34 5.10 -11.97
CA PRO A 98 0.53 4.58 -13.02
C PRO A 98 1.43 3.45 -12.52
N SER A 99 2.12 2.79 -13.45
CA SER A 99 3.23 1.90 -13.14
C SER A 99 4.31 2.61 -12.32
N GLU A 100 5.13 1.83 -11.62
CA GLU A 100 6.24 2.29 -10.76
C GLU A 100 5.80 3.14 -9.54
N THR A 101 4.50 3.30 -9.33
CA THR A 101 3.95 3.93 -8.13
C THR A 101 4.31 3.12 -6.89
N GLU A 102 4.67 3.83 -5.82
CA GLU A 102 4.74 3.27 -4.48
C GLU A 102 3.44 3.54 -3.73
N LEU A 103 2.72 2.47 -3.38
CA LEU A 103 1.45 2.52 -2.65
C LEU A 103 1.62 1.99 -1.24
N SER A 104 1.33 2.80 -0.23
CA SER A 104 1.26 2.33 1.15
C SER A 104 -0.04 1.58 1.40
N LEU A 105 0.04 0.37 1.95
CA LEU A 105 -1.10 -0.44 2.41
C LEU A 105 -1.02 -0.60 3.93
N PHE A 106 -2.11 -0.27 4.64
CA PHE A 106 -2.11 -0.20 6.10
C PHE A 106 -3.52 -0.30 6.69
N SER A 107 -3.58 -0.39 8.03
CA SER A 107 -4.82 -0.27 8.81
C SER A 107 -5.14 1.19 9.10
N MET A 108 -6.31 1.66 8.66
CA MET A 108 -6.81 3.01 8.91
C MET A 108 -6.95 3.29 10.41
N GLU A 109 -7.32 2.28 11.20
CA GLU A 109 -7.37 2.38 12.66
C GLU A 109 -5.99 2.68 13.24
N ALA A 110 -4.96 1.92 12.85
CA ALA A 110 -3.59 2.13 13.29
C ALA A 110 -3.05 3.50 12.87
N TYR A 111 -3.40 3.97 11.66
CA TYR A 111 -3.02 5.30 11.17
C TYR A 111 -3.61 6.42 12.03
N LYS A 112 -4.91 6.34 12.34
CA LYS A 112 -5.59 7.32 13.21
C LYS A 112 -5.02 7.33 14.63
N ASN A 113 -4.75 6.15 15.20
CA ASN A 113 -4.19 6.01 16.54
C ASN A 113 -2.75 6.53 16.64
N ALA A 114 -1.99 6.52 15.54
CA ALA A 114 -0.63 7.06 15.51
C ALA A 114 -0.59 8.60 15.62
N GLY A 115 -1.73 9.29 15.58
CA GLY A 115 -1.79 10.75 15.67
C GLY A 115 -1.14 11.47 14.48
N ILE A 116 -0.91 10.75 13.36
CA ILE A 116 -0.37 11.31 12.13
C ILE A 116 -1.48 12.16 11.50
N ARG A 117 -1.39 13.47 11.66
CA ARG A 117 -2.33 14.41 11.04
C ARG A 117 -2.09 14.40 9.52
N SER A 118 -3.16 14.07 8.79
CA SER A 118 -3.25 14.23 7.32
C SER A 118 -3.07 15.67 6.92
#